data_AF-A0A7V9BX71-F1
#
_entry.id   AF-A0A7V9BX71-F1
#
_cell.length_a   1.000
_cell.length_b   1.000
_cell.length_c   1.000
_cell.angle_alpha   90.00
_cell.angle_beta   90.00
_cell.angle_gamma   90.00
#
_symmetry.space_group_name_H-M   'P 1'
#
loop_
_entity.id
_entity.type
_entity.pdbx_description
1 polymer ?
#
loop_
_entity_poly.entity_id
_entity_poly.type
_entity_poly.pdbx_seq_one_letter_code
_entity_poly.pdbx_strand_id
1 'polypeptide(L)'
;MPDTDTPSPASAKEITALLREARSLSRRADKLNGGAAAVDDPRTQHLAAEACTSMDNLVHHLMLLERQQQRHEKTAGRGEH
;
A
#
# COMPACT_ATOMS: atom_id res chain seq x y z
N MET A 1 -21.58 28.08 -4.40
CA MET A 1 -20.60 27.32 -3.62
C MET A 1 -20.25 26.11 -4.47
N PRO A 2 -18.99 25.90 -4.91
CA PRO A 2 -18.68 24.74 -5.73
C PRO A 2 -18.75 23.48 -4.88
N ASP A 3 -19.52 22.50 -5.35
CA ASP A 3 -19.55 21.13 -4.86
C ASP A 3 -18.12 20.65 -4.71
N THR A 4 -17.73 20.39 -3.46
CA THR A 4 -16.44 19.82 -3.15
C THR A 4 -16.50 18.39 -3.67
N ASP A 5 -15.79 18.15 -4.77
CA ASP A 5 -15.49 16.84 -5.36
C ASP A 5 -14.89 15.98 -4.25
N THR A 6 -15.79 15.36 -3.47
CA THR A 6 -15.41 14.51 -2.36
C THR A 6 -15.06 13.20 -3.05
N PRO A 7 -13.78 12.80 -3.09
CA PRO A 7 -13.40 11.60 -3.82
C PRO A 7 -14.25 10.46 -3.27
N SER A 8 -14.99 9.81 -4.16
CA SER A 8 -15.78 8.63 -3.83
C SER A 8 -14.88 7.66 -3.06
N PRO A 9 -15.34 7.09 -1.93
CA PRO A 9 -14.51 6.17 -1.17
C PRO A 9 -14.04 5.05 -2.10
N ALA A 10 -12.71 4.87 -2.20
CA ALA A 10 -12.13 3.87 -3.07
C ALA A 10 -12.82 2.52 -2.84
N SER A 11 -13.26 1.89 -3.93
CA SER A 11 -13.94 0.61 -3.87
C SER A 11 -12.99 -0.43 -3.25
N ALA A 12 -13.52 -1.39 -2.49
CA ALA A 12 -12.73 -2.48 -1.92
C ALA A 12 -11.86 -3.19 -3.00
N LYS A 13 -12.39 -3.28 -4.24
CA LYS A 13 -11.67 -3.82 -5.40
C LYS A 13 -10.42 -3.01 -5.76
N GLU A 14 -10.49 -1.69 -5.70
CA GLU A 14 -9.37 -0.79 -6.02
C GLU A 14 -8.28 -0.90 -4.95
N ILE A 15 -8.67 -0.97 -3.68
CA ILE A 15 -7.73 -1.16 -2.57
C ILE A 15 -7.02 -2.51 -2.69
N THR A 16 -7.74 -3.60 -3.00
CA THR A 16 -7.15 -4.93 -3.20
C THR A 16 -6.20 -4.95 -4.41
N ALA A 17 -6.57 -4.28 -5.52
CA ALA A 17 -5.69 -4.15 -6.68
C ALA A 17 -4.39 -3.39 -6.32
N LEU A 18 -4.52 -2.25 -5.65
CA LEU A 18 -3.39 -1.44 -5.22
C LEU A 18 -2.50 -2.18 -4.20
N LEU A 19 -3.09 -2.95 -3.28
CA LEU A 19 -2.36 -3.80 -2.34
C LEU A 19 -1.54 -4.88 -3.06
N ARG A 20 -2.08 -5.47 -4.14
CA ARG A 20 -1.34 -6.43 -4.96
C ARG A 20 -0.14 -5.78 -5.64
N GLU A 21 -0.32 -4.58 -6.18
CA GLU A 21 0.76 -3.81 -6.81
C GLU A 21 1.82 -3.39 -5.80
N ALA A 22 1.43 -2.85 -4.65
CA ALA A 22 2.33 -2.47 -3.57
C ALA A 22 3.16 -3.66 -3.07
N ARG A 23 2.58 -4.85 -2.94
CA ARG A 23 3.32 -6.09 -2.62
C ARG A 23 4.30 -6.49 -3.72
N SER A 24 3.97 -6.24 -4.98
CA SER A 24 4.89 -6.47 -6.10
C SER A 24 6.08 -5.50 -6.05
N LEU A 25 5.82 -4.23 -5.73
CA LEU A 25 6.85 -3.20 -5.58
C LEU A 25 7.74 -3.44 -4.35
N SER A 26 7.17 -3.83 -3.21
CA SER A 26 7.93 -4.24 -2.01
C SER A 26 8.94 -5.34 -2.34
N ARG A 27 8.52 -6.43 -3.02
CA ARG A 27 9.46 -7.47 -3.49
C ARG A 27 10.53 -6.97 -4.46
N ARG A 28 10.25 -5.92 -5.24
CA ARG A 28 11.24 -5.29 -6.13
C ARG A 28 12.21 -4.42 -5.34
N ALA A 29 11.74 -3.73 -4.31
CA ALA A 29 12.58 -2.96 -3.38
C ALA A 29 13.52 -3.90 -2.61
N ASP A 30 13.03 -5.05 -2.13
CA ASP A 30 13.88 -6.06 -1.48
C ASP A 30 15.01 -6.53 -2.40
N LYS A 31 14.71 -6.80 -3.67
CA LYS A 31 15.71 -7.16 -4.68
C LYS A 31 16.70 -6.04 -4.93
N LEU A 32 16.23 -4.79 -5.00
CA LEU A 32 17.07 -3.61 -5.17
C LEU A 32 18.04 -3.47 -3.98
N ASN A 33 17.54 -3.64 -2.77
CA ASN A 33 18.34 -3.57 -1.54
C ASN A 33 19.38 -4.69 -1.45
N GLY A 34 19.03 -5.92 -1.84
CA GLY A 34 19.99 -7.01 -1.96
C GLY A 34 21.10 -6.72 -2.98
N GLY A 35 20.78 -6.03 -4.08
CA GLY A 35 21.76 -5.60 -5.09
C GLY A 35 22.61 -4.40 -4.65
N ALA A 36 22.08 -3.50 -3.82
CA ALA A 36 22.77 -2.30 -3.36
C ALA A 36 24.03 -2.61 -2.54
N ALA A 37 24.05 -3.75 -1.83
CA ALA A 37 25.24 -4.23 -1.11
C ALA A 37 26.43 -4.49 -2.05
N ALA A 38 26.19 -4.85 -3.31
CA ALA A 38 27.25 -5.10 -4.29
C ALA A 38 27.86 -3.82 -4.88
N VAL A 39 27.22 -2.66 -4.69
CA VAL A 39 27.67 -1.37 -5.24
C VAL A 39 28.71 -0.69 -4.34
N ASP A 40 28.82 -1.10 -3.06
CA ASP A 40 29.75 -0.53 -2.06
C ASP A 40 29.72 1.00 -1.93
N ASP A 41 28.56 1.60 -2.24
CA ASP A 41 28.31 3.04 -2.09
C ASP A 41 27.28 3.27 -0.96
N PRO A 42 27.65 3.96 0.13
CA PRO A 42 26.75 4.21 1.25
C PRO A 42 25.46 4.93 0.87
N ARG A 43 25.51 5.83 -0.11
CA ARG A 43 24.31 6.56 -0.57
C ARG A 43 23.34 5.63 -1.30
N THR A 44 23.85 4.76 -2.15
CA THR A 44 23.06 3.74 -2.86
C THR A 44 22.41 2.76 -1.89
N GLN A 45 23.16 2.30 -0.87
CA GLN A 45 22.63 1.45 0.18
C GLN A 45 21.51 2.15 0.98
N HIS A 46 21.72 3.41 1.35
CA HIS A 46 20.72 4.21 2.06
C HIS A 46 19.42 4.35 1.25
N LEU A 47 19.52 4.76 -0.03
CA LEU A 47 18.36 4.92 -0.90
C LEU A 47 17.58 3.61 -1.11
N ALA A 48 18.28 2.48 -1.19
CA ALA A 48 17.63 1.18 -1.31
C ALA A 48 16.89 0.76 -0.03
N ALA A 49 17.45 1.04 1.14
CA ALA A 49 16.80 0.83 2.43
C ALA A 49 15.57 1.74 2.61
N GLU A 50 15.66 3.01 2.20
CA GLU A 50 14.52 3.95 2.20
C GLU A 50 13.39 3.48 1.28
N ALA A 51 13.73 2.95 0.10
CA ALA A 51 12.75 2.38 -0.81
C ALA A 51 12.00 1.20 -0.17
N CYS A 52 12.72 0.30 0.51
CA CYS A 52 12.10 -0.82 1.24
C CYS A 52 11.14 -0.31 2.33
N THR A 53 11.62 0.60 3.18
CA THR A 53 10.83 1.19 4.27
C THR A 53 9.56 1.87 3.74
N SER A 54 9.69 2.62 2.64
CA SER A 54 8.55 3.29 2.01
C SER A 54 7.51 2.32 1.46
N MET A 55 7.96 1.22 0.81
CA MET A 55 7.05 0.21 0.29
C MET A 55 6.35 -0.57 1.42
N ASP A 56 7.05 -0.87 2.51
CA ASP A 56 6.47 -1.54 3.67
C ASP A 56 5.39 -0.68 4.34
N ASN A 57 5.67 0.62 4.52
CA ASN A 57 4.69 1.57 5.04
C ASN A 57 3.42 1.64 4.16
N LEU A 58 3.60 1.66 2.84
CA LEU A 58 2.48 1.67 1.89
C LEU A 58 1.65 0.38 1.99
N VAL A 59 2.29 -0.79 2.01
CA VAL A 59 1.61 -2.08 2.16
C VAL A 59 0.84 -2.12 3.48
N HIS A 60 1.46 -1.66 4.57
CA HIS A 60 0.81 -1.60 5.88
C HIS A 60 -0.44 -0.73 5.86
N HIS A 61 -0.35 0.46 5.28
CA HIS A 61 -1.46 1.39 5.17
C HIS A 61 -2.62 0.79 4.34
N LEU A 62 -2.31 0.20 3.19
CA LEU A 62 -3.33 -0.42 2.32
C LEU A 62 -4.01 -1.63 2.99
N MET A 63 -3.27 -2.42 3.77
CA MET A 63 -3.88 -3.51 4.56
C MET A 63 -4.85 -2.98 5.62
N LEU A 64 -4.57 -1.84 6.24
CA LEU A 64 -5.48 -1.22 7.20
C LEU A 64 -6.76 -0.73 6.50
N LEU A 65 -6.63 -0.09 5.34
CA LEU A 65 -7.77 0.36 4.53
C LEU A 65 -8.65 -0.82 4.07
N GLU A 66 -8.03 -1.89 3.57
CA GLU A 66 -8.76 -3.10 3.15
C GLU A 66 -9.57 -3.70 4.30
N ARG A 67 -8.98 -3.77 5.50
CA ARG A 67 -9.67 -4.27 6.71
C ARG A 67 -10.82 -3.36 7.14
N GLN A 68 -10.67 -2.05 7.02
CA GLN A 68 -11.74 -1.09 7.33
C GLN A 68 -12.93 -1.29 6.39
N GLN A 69 -12.69 -1.39 5.09
CA GLN A 69 -13.75 -1.64 4.11
C GLN A 69 -14.46 -2.96 4.33
N GLN A 70 -13.73 -4.06 4.56
CA GLN A 70 -14.33 -5.36 4.87
C GLN A 70 -15.20 -5.32 6.14
N ARG A 71 -14.86 -4.49 7.13
CA ARG A 71 -15.69 -4.31 8.33
C ARG A 71 -16.96 -3.54 7.99
N HIS A 72 -16.85 -2.45 7.22
CA HIS A 72 -18.02 -1.66 6.82
C HIS A 72 -19.03 -2.51 6.03
N GLU A 73 -18.57 -3.30 5.06
CA GLU A 73 -19.42 -4.22 4.28
C GLU A 73 -20.14 -5.24 5.16
N LYS A 74 -19.43 -5.84 6.14
CA LYS A 74 -20.02 -6.80 7.10
C LYS A 74 -21.06 -6.18 8.02
N THR A 75 -20.92 -4.90 8.35
CA THR A 75 -21.85 -4.21 9.25
C THR A 75 -23.09 -3.75 8.49
N ALA A 76 -22.93 -3.29 7.24
CA ALA A 76 -24.02 -2.94 6.34
C ALA A 76 -24.89 -4.16 5.99
N GLY A 77 -24.29 -5.29 5.61
CA GLY A 77 -25.03 -6.52 5.29
C GLY A 77 -25.73 -7.20 6.47
N ARG A 78 -25.49 -6.74 7.71
CA ARG A 78 -26.16 -7.25 8.92
C ARG A 78 -27.40 -6.44 9.32
N GLY A 79 -27.61 -5.27 8.73
CA GLY A 79 -28.78 -4.41 8.97
C GLY A 79 -29.94 -4.64 8.00
N GLU A 80 -29.75 -5.50 7.01
CA GLU A 80 -30.74 -5.79 5.95
C GLU A 80 -31.37 -7.20 6.08
N HIS A 81 -31.33 -7.82 7.27
CA HIS A 81 -31.99 -9.10 7.57
C HIS A 81 -32.99 -8.98 8.71
#